data_AF-A0A534HLF5-F1
#
_entry.id   AF-A0A534HLF5-F1
#
_cell.length_a   1.000
_cell.length_b   1.000
_cell.length_c   1.000
_cell.angle_alpha   90.00
_cell.angle_beta   90.00
_cell.angle_gamma   90.00
#
_symmetry.space_group_name_H-M   'P 1'
#
loop_
_entity.id
_entity.type
_entity.pdbx_description
1 polymer ?
#
loop_
_entity_poly.entity_id
_entity_poly.type
_entity_poly.pdbx_seq_one_letter_code
_entity_poly.pdbx_strand_id
1 'polypeptide(L)'
;MDIASTLFALVVLTLLGLTTGMLTGLSPGLHVNNVAAFLLAAQGAWVGVLAIFSPQIGGESETTGILLACFLVATASSHGVFNFIPSVFLGAPTEDTALATLPGHRLLRSGQGAMAVALAARGALIGTLLSVVFLVPLRVLLADPMNVAERFRPWTPLFLGAVLAALLAAEWRGPNRVRRILRGGLVQA
;
A
#
# COMPACT_ATOMS: atom_id res chain seq x y z
N MET A 1 -18.99 3.12 27.35
CA MET A 1 -18.51 2.25 26.26
C MET A 1 -18.62 0.81 26.72
N ASP A 2 -19.36 -0.02 25.98
CA ASP A 2 -19.36 -1.47 26.24
C ASP A 2 -18.15 -2.07 25.52
N ILE A 3 -17.13 -2.47 26.28
CA ILE A 3 -15.86 -2.99 25.74
C ILE A 3 -16.13 -4.22 24.86
N ALA A 4 -17.14 -5.03 25.20
CA ALA A 4 -17.49 -6.22 24.44
C ALA A 4 -17.96 -5.86 23.01
N SER A 5 -18.76 -4.81 22.86
CA SER A 5 -19.27 -4.41 21.53
C SER A 5 -18.17 -3.81 20.65
N THR A 6 -17.24 -3.06 21.23
CA THR A 6 -16.07 -2.53 20.51
C THR A 6 -15.12 -3.64 20.06
N LEU A 7 -14.83 -4.62 20.94
CA LEU A 7 -13.99 -5.78 20.59
C LEU A 7 -14.66 -6.64 19.52
N PHE A 8 -15.97 -6.85 19.61
CA PHE A 8 -16.73 -7.56 18.59
C PHE A 8 -16.65 -6.85 17.23
N ALA A 9 -16.91 -5.53 17.20
CA ALA A 9 -16.81 -4.74 15.98
C ALA A 9 -15.39 -4.79 15.39
N LEU A 10 -14.36 -4.71 16.24
CA LEU A 10 -12.96 -4.80 15.80
C LEU A 10 -12.66 -6.13 15.10
N VAL A 11 -13.09 -7.26 15.68
CA VAL A 11 -12.88 -8.59 15.07
C VAL A 11 -13.61 -8.68 13.73
N VAL A 12 -14.89 -8.28 13.69
CA VAL A 12 -15.70 -8.31 12.46
C VAL A 12 -15.08 -7.45 11.36
N LEU A 13 -14.68 -6.22 11.68
CA LEU A 13 -14.08 -5.29 10.71
C LEU A 13 -12.71 -5.74 10.25
N THR A 14 -11.93 -6.37 11.13
CA THR A 14 -10.65 -6.97 10.73
C THR A 14 -10.88 -8.10 9.73
N LEU A 15 -11.85 -8.99 9.98
CA LEU A 15 -12.21 -10.06 9.05
C LEU A 15 -12.74 -9.50 7.71
N LEU A 16 -13.59 -8.47 7.74
CA LEU A 16 -14.07 -7.78 6.54
C LEU A 16 -12.93 -7.09 5.76
N GLY A 17 -11.96 -6.54 6.47
CA GLY A 17 -10.76 -5.97 5.86
C GLY A 17 -9.92 -7.05 5.18
N LEU A 18 -9.70 -8.19 5.85
CA LEU A 18 -8.97 -9.33 5.27
C LEU A 18 -9.63 -9.86 3.99
N THR A 19 -10.96 -9.99 3.98
CA THR A 19 -11.70 -10.44 2.79
C THR A 19 -11.66 -9.40 1.68
N THR A 20 -11.84 -8.12 1.99
CA THR A 20 -11.70 -7.02 1.00
C THR A 20 -10.30 -6.99 0.40
N GLY A 21 -9.27 -7.15 1.23
CA GLY A 21 -7.88 -7.21 0.79
C GLY A 21 -7.62 -8.42 -0.11
N MET A 22 -8.20 -9.58 0.21
CA MET A 22 -8.10 -10.77 -0.64
C MET A 22 -8.73 -10.55 -2.01
N LEU A 23 -9.96 -10.01 -2.04
CA LEU A 23 -10.68 -9.73 -3.30
C LEU A 23 -9.92 -8.73 -4.17
N THR A 24 -9.42 -7.65 -3.57
CA THR A 24 -8.66 -6.63 -4.31
C THR A 24 -7.28 -7.12 -4.72
N GLY A 25 -6.61 -7.94 -3.91
CA GLY A 25 -5.30 -8.52 -4.24
C GLY A 25 -5.38 -9.53 -5.38
N LEU A 26 -6.45 -10.34 -5.43
CA LEU A 26 -6.66 -11.29 -6.52
C LEU A 26 -7.12 -10.62 -7.83
N SER A 27 -7.66 -9.40 -7.75
CA SER A 27 -8.15 -8.64 -8.90
C SER A 27 -7.03 -7.78 -9.50
N PRO A 28 -6.46 -8.15 -10.66
CA PRO A 28 -5.40 -7.34 -11.27
C PRO A 28 -5.92 -5.93 -11.60
N GLY A 29 -5.09 -4.92 -11.31
CA GLY A 29 -5.41 -3.51 -11.54
C GLY A 29 -6.18 -2.81 -10.41
N LEU A 30 -6.65 -3.52 -9.38
CA LEU A 30 -7.13 -2.90 -8.15
C LEU A 30 -5.98 -2.79 -7.13
N HIS A 31 -5.90 -1.66 -6.43
CA HIS A 31 -4.92 -1.45 -5.37
C HIS A 31 -5.62 -1.04 -4.07
N VAL A 32 -4.98 -1.32 -2.93
CA VAL A 32 -5.53 -0.94 -1.61
C VAL A 32 -5.76 0.57 -1.49
N ASN A 33 -4.95 1.39 -2.18
CA ASN A 33 -5.10 2.84 -2.18
C ASN A 33 -6.46 3.28 -2.75
N ASN A 34 -7.00 2.55 -3.74
CA ASN A 34 -8.31 2.85 -4.31
C ASN A 34 -9.43 2.57 -3.29
N VAL A 35 -9.29 1.51 -2.49
CA VAL A 35 -10.23 1.20 -1.40
C VAL A 35 -10.19 2.28 -0.33
N ALA A 36 -8.99 2.72 0.06
CA ALA A 36 -8.82 3.80 1.03
C ALA A 36 -9.43 5.12 0.53
N ALA A 37 -9.16 5.50 -0.72
CA ALA A 37 -9.73 6.71 -1.32
C ALA A 37 -11.26 6.64 -1.42
N PHE A 38 -11.82 5.50 -1.81
CA PHE A 38 -13.26 5.29 -1.86
C PHE A 38 -13.91 5.40 -0.48
N LEU A 39 -13.34 4.76 0.54
CA LEU A 39 -13.85 4.83 1.91
C LEU A 39 -13.76 6.24 2.51
N LEU A 40 -12.69 6.98 2.20
CA LEU A 40 -12.56 8.38 2.59
C LEU A 40 -13.60 9.27 1.90
N ALA A 41 -13.91 9.03 0.63
CA ALA A 41 -14.98 9.73 -0.07
C ALA A 41 -16.38 9.34 0.45
N ALA A 42 -16.55 8.09 0.87
CA ALA A 42 -17.80 7.51 1.36
C ALA A 42 -17.90 7.48 2.91
N GLN A 43 -17.23 8.41 3.61
CA GLN A 43 -17.20 8.44 5.09
C GLN A 43 -18.58 8.40 5.74
N GLY A 44 -19.58 9.06 5.17
CA GLY A 44 -20.96 9.01 5.68
C GLY A 44 -21.56 7.60 5.62
N ALA A 45 -21.29 6.85 4.56
CA ALA A 45 -21.74 5.46 4.43
C ALA A 45 -20.97 4.53 5.39
N TRP A 46 -19.70 4.83 5.67
CA TRP A 46 -18.89 4.08 6.64
C TRP A 46 -19.50 4.10 8.04
N VAL A 47 -19.96 5.27 8.51
CA VAL A 47 -20.67 5.40 9.80
C VAL A 47 -21.92 4.54 9.82
N GLY A 48 -22.67 4.49 8.71
CA GLY A 48 -23.84 3.63 8.57
C GLY A 48 -23.50 2.13 8.68
N VAL A 49 -22.39 1.70 8.06
CA VAL A 49 -21.92 0.30 8.17
C VAL A 49 -21.52 -0.04 9.60
N LEU A 50 -20.81 0.85 10.29
CA LEU A 50 -20.45 0.64 11.70
C LEU A 50 -21.68 0.52 12.60
N ALA A 51 -22.72 1.34 12.35
CA ALA A 51 -23.95 1.30 13.12
C ALA A 51 -24.72 -0.03 13.02
N ILE A 52 -24.51 -0.82 11.95
CA ILE A 52 -25.09 -2.17 11.81
C ILE A 52 -24.49 -3.13 12.84
N PHE A 53 -23.18 -3.06 13.06
CA PHE A 53 -22.46 -3.97 13.95
C PHE A 53 -22.38 -3.47 15.38
N SER A 54 -22.42 -2.16 15.58
CA SER A 54 -22.49 -1.54 16.89
C SER A 54 -23.20 -0.18 16.83
N PRO A 55 -24.51 -0.14 17.14
CA PRO A 55 -25.31 1.08 17.10
C PRO A 55 -24.79 2.17 18.07
N GLN A 56 -24.09 1.78 19.13
CA GLN A 56 -23.56 2.72 20.13
C GLN A 56 -22.28 3.44 19.68
N ILE A 57 -21.57 2.94 18.65
CA ILE A 57 -20.25 3.46 18.23
C ILE A 57 -20.36 4.53 17.14
N GLY A 58 -21.44 4.55 16.37
CA GLY A 58 -21.61 5.45 15.22
C GLY A 58 -21.61 6.96 15.54
N GLY A 59 -21.66 7.35 16.81
CA GLY A 59 -21.61 8.75 17.26
C GLY A 59 -20.22 9.23 17.74
N GLU A 60 -19.27 8.33 17.99
CA GLU A 60 -17.95 8.69 18.52
C GLU A 60 -16.91 8.78 17.39
N SER A 61 -16.35 9.99 17.18
CA SER A 61 -15.43 10.26 16.07
C SER A 61 -14.09 9.51 16.19
N GLU A 62 -13.53 9.39 17.41
CA GLU A 62 -12.26 8.70 17.63
C GLU A 62 -12.38 7.18 17.39
N THR A 63 -13.37 6.53 18.01
CA THR A 63 -13.60 5.08 17.90
C THR A 63 -13.87 4.68 16.45
N THR A 64 -14.65 5.49 15.72
CA THR A 64 -14.90 5.32 14.29
C THR A 64 -13.62 5.36 13.46
N GLY A 65 -12.71 6.29 13.76
CA GLY A 65 -11.42 6.42 13.10
C GLY A 65 -10.50 5.22 13.36
N ILE A 66 -10.44 4.73 14.59
CA ILE A 66 -9.64 3.54 14.96
C ILE A 66 -10.16 2.30 14.22
N LEU A 67 -11.47 2.09 14.22
CA LEU A 67 -12.09 0.96 13.53
C LEU A 67 -11.89 1.01 12.01
N LEU A 68 -11.93 2.19 11.41
CA LEU A 68 -11.57 2.39 10.01
C LEU A 68 -10.09 2.06 9.75
N ALA A 69 -9.19 2.54 10.62
CA ALA A 69 -7.77 2.24 10.52
C ALA A 69 -7.50 0.74 10.61
N CYS A 70 -8.15 0.03 11.55
CA CYS A 70 -8.07 -1.43 11.66
C CYS A 70 -8.51 -2.13 10.37
N PHE A 71 -9.66 -1.73 9.80
CA PHE A 71 -10.15 -2.26 8.53
C PHE A 71 -9.15 -2.03 7.39
N LEU A 72 -8.60 -0.81 7.26
CA LEU A 72 -7.66 -0.46 6.20
C LEU A 72 -6.33 -1.19 6.35
N VAL A 73 -5.79 -1.30 7.56
CA VAL A 73 -4.56 -2.05 7.83
C VAL A 73 -4.73 -3.54 7.51
N ALA A 74 -5.86 -4.14 7.90
CA ALA A 74 -6.19 -5.52 7.54
C ALA A 74 -6.31 -5.71 6.02
N THR A 75 -6.99 -4.76 5.34
CA THR A 75 -7.13 -4.75 3.87
C THR A 75 -5.78 -4.66 3.19
N ALA A 76 -4.92 -3.71 3.59
CA ALA A 76 -3.59 -3.51 3.03
C ALA A 76 -2.70 -4.73 3.21
N SER A 77 -2.69 -5.31 4.41
CA SER A 77 -1.88 -6.50 4.72
C SER A 77 -2.31 -7.70 3.88
N SER A 78 -3.63 -7.95 3.79
CA SER A 78 -4.16 -9.04 2.98
C SER A 78 -3.93 -8.81 1.48
N HIS A 79 -4.22 -7.60 0.99
CA HIS A 79 -3.97 -7.22 -0.41
C HIS A 79 -2.52 -7.47 -0.83
N GLY A 80 -1.56 -7.03 -0.02
CA GLY A 80 -0.14 -7.24 -0.29
C GLY A 80 0.29 -8.70 -0.34
N VAL A 81 -0.42 -9.62 0.34
CA VAL A 81 -0.15 -11.06 0.23
C VAL A 81 -0.78 -11.64 -1.04
N PHE A 82 -2.05 -11.30 -1.31
CA PHE A 82 -2.80 -11.90 -2.41
C PHE A 82 -2.43 -11.34 -3.79
N ASN A 83 -1.93 -10.11 -3.88
CA ASN A 83 -1.50 -9.50 -5.15
C ASN A 83 -0.32 -10.24 -5.81
N PHE A 84 0.45 -11.01 -5.05
CA PHE A 84 1.53 -11.84 -5.58
C PHE A 84 1.03 -12.96 -6.50
N ILE A 85 -0.20 -13.42 -6.33
CA ILE A 85 -0.77 -14.50 -7.15
C ILE A 85 -0.94 -14.04 -8.61
N PRO A 86 -1.75 -13.00 -8.92
CA PRO A 86 -1.85 -12.51 -10.29
C PRO A 86 -0.52 -11.96 -10.82
N SER A 87 0.29 -11.36 -9.94
CA SER A 87 1.60 -10.80 -10.29
C SER A 87 2.59 -11.87 -10.78
N VAL A 88 2.67 -13.02 -10.09
CA VAL A 88 3.54 -14.14 -10.49
C VAL A 88 2.92 -14.94 -11.62
N PHE A 89 1.67 -15.39 -11.50
CA PHE A 89 1.06 -16.37 -12.41
C PHE A 89 0.45 -15.76 -13.68
N LEU A 90 -0.08 -14.54 -13.61
CA LEU A 90 -0.69 -13.87 -14.75
C LEU A 90 0.24 -12.83 -15.38
N GLY A 91 1.42 -12.59 -14.79
CA GLY A 91 2.35 -11.58 -15.27
C GLY A 91 1.76 -10.16 -15.22
N ALA A 92 0.84 -9.91 -14.29
CA ALA A 92 0.17 -8.63 -14.11
C ALA A 92 0.62 -7.96 -12.79
N PRO A 93 1.90 -7.57 -12.66
CA PRO A 93 2.39 -6.88 -11.49
C PRO A 93 1.80 -5.47 -11.36
N THR A 94 1.64 -5.03 -10.12
CA THR A 94 1.42 -3.63 -9.78
C THR A 94 2.75 -2.86 -9.83
N GLU A 95 2.68 -1.54 -9.91
CA GLU A 95 3.85 -0.64 -9.95
C GLU A 95 4.84 -0.93 -8.79
N ASP A 96 4.29 -1.19 -7.59
CA ASP A 96 5.06 -1.49 -6.37
C ASP A 96 5.76 -2.85 -6.41
N THR A 97 5.27 -3.79 -7.20
CA THR A 97 5.79 -5.17 -7.27
C THR A 97 6.56 -5.47 -8.56
N ALA A 98 6.56 -4.56 -9.54
CA ALA A 98 7.10 -4.77 -10.89
C ALA A 98 8.58 -5.20 -10.92
N LEU A 99 9.43 -4.67 -10.03
CA LEU A 99 10.84 -5.08 -9.94
C LEU A 99 11.03 -6.39 -9.15
N ALA A 100 10.15 -6.65 -8.18
CA ALA A 100 10.21 -7.83 -7.31
C ALA A 100 9.64 -9.10 -7.97
N THR A 101 8.88 -8.96 -9.07
CA THR A 101 8.32 -10.11 -9.80
C THR A 101 9.31 -10.86 -10.67
N LEU A 102 10.41 -10.24 -11.09
CA LEU A 102 11.41 -10.86 -11.94
C LEU A 102 11.95 -12.19 -11.34
N PRO A 103 12.37 -12.24 -10.06
CA PRO A 103 12.69 -13.49 -9.38
C PRO A 103 11.52 -14.48 -9.31
N GLY A 104 10.30 -14.00 -9.05
CA GLY A 104 9.10 -14.84 -9.00
C GLY A 104 8.77 -15.50 -10.34
N HIS A 105 8.92 -14.76 -11.44
CA HIS A 105 8.72 -15.26 -12.79
C HIS A 105 9.80 -16.28 -13.19
N ARG A 106 11.05 -16.12 -12.71
CA ARG A 106 12.10 -17.14 -12.87
C ARG A 106 11.74 -18.45 -12.18
N LEU A 107 11.22 -18.39 -10.95
CA LEU A 107 10.73 -19.56 -10.22
C LEU A 107 9.53 -20.20 -10.93
N LEU A 108 8.58 -19.39 -11.42
CA LEU A 108 7.46 -19.89 -12.20
C LEU A 108 7.91 -20.65 -13.47
N ARG A 109 8.87 -20.12 -14.23
CA ARG A 109 9.44 -20.80 -15.40
C ARG A 109 10.13 -22.12 -15.07
N SER A 110 10.61 -22.29 -13.83
CA SER A 110 11.16 -23.56 -13.34
C SER A 110 10.11 -24.52 -12.77
N GLY A 111 8.82 -24.21 -12.90
CA GLY A 111 7.72 -25.01 -12.33
C GLY A 111 7.47 -24.76 -10.84
N GLN A 112 8.15 -23.77 -10.24
CA GLN A 112 8.12 -23.49 -8.79
C GLN A 112 7.25 -22.26 -8.44
N GLY A 113 6.18 -21.99 -9.20
CA GLY A 113 5.31 -20.83 -8.98
C GLY A 113 4.70 -20.77 -7.58
N ALA A 114 4.28 -21.92 -7.04
CA ALA A 114 3.76 -22.01 -5.68
C ALA A 114 4.81 -21.62 -4.62
N MET A 115 6.08 -22.00 -4.83
CA MET A 115 7.18 -21.60 -3.95
C MET A 115 7.44 -20.10 -4.03
N ALA A 116 7.33 -19.50 -5.22
CA ALA A 116 7.46 -18.05 -5.39
C ALA A 116 6.42 -17.28 -4.57
N VAL A 117 5.15 -17.69 -4.67
CA VAL A 117 4.07 -17.09 -3.87
C VAL A 117 4.26 -17.34 -2.37
N ALA A 118 4.64 -18.55 -1.97
CA ALA A 118 4.89 -18.86 -0.56
C ALA A 118 6.02 -18.00 0.03
N LEU A 119 7.10 -17.76 -0.73
CA LEU A 119 8.21 -16.94 -0.28
C LEU A 119 7.82 -15.46 -0.19
N ALA A 120 7.03 -14.97 -1.14
CA ALA A 120 6.48 -13.61 -1.12
C ALA A 120 5.51 -13.41 0.07
N ALA A 121 4.63 -14.36 0.33
CA ALA A 121 3.72 -14.35 1.48
C ALA A 121 4.48 -14.37 2.81
N ARG A 122 5.55 -15.17 2.93
CA ARG A 122 6.44 -15.14 4.10
C ARG A 122 7.13 -13.79 4.27
N GLY A 123 7.60 -13.20 3.18
CA GLY A 123 8.18 -11.86 3.17
C GLY A 123 7.19 -10.81 3.66
N ALA A 124 5.93 -10.87 3.19
CA ALA A 124 4.86 -9.99 3.64
C ALA A 124 4.57 -10.17 5.14
N LEU A 125 4.47 -11.40 5.64
CA LEU A 125 4.27 -11.66 7.08
C LEU A 125 5.41 -11.11 7.94
N ILE A 126 6.67 -11.33 7.55
CA ILE A 126 7.84 -10.80 8.25
C ILE A 126 7.84 -9.27 8.18
N GLY A 127 7.54 -8.69 7.01
CA GLY A 127 7.44 -7.25 6.82
C GLY A 127 6.38 -6.62 7.72
N THR A 128 5.19 -7.24 7.82
CA THR A 128 4.13 -6.80 8.73
C THR A 128 4.56 -6.88 10.18
N LEU A 129 5.21 -7.97 10.60
CA LEU A 129 5.73 -8.11 11.96
C LEU A 129 6.78 -7.04 12.28
N LEU A 130 7.73 -6.82 11.37
CA LEU A 130 8.72 -5.76 11.50
C LEU A 130 8.07 -4.38 11.54
N SER A 131 7.02 -4.15 10.75
CA SER A 131 6.28 -2.89 10.76
C SER A 131 5.66 -2.59 12.13
N VAL A 132 5.12 -3.60 12.81
CA VAL A 132 4.62 -3.46 14.19
C VAL A 132 5.75 -3.09 15.16
N VAL A 133 6.91 -3.74 15.02
CA VAL A 133 8.10 -3.44 15.86
C VAL A 133 8.58 -2.01 15.61
N PHE A 134 8.61 -1.56 14.36
CA PHE A 134 9.05 -0.22 13.98
C PHE A 134 7.99 0.86 14.23
N LEU A 135 6.72 0.51 14.48
CA LEU A 135 5.64 1.48 14.69
C LEU A 135 5.94 2.41 15.87
N VAL A 136 6.39 1.87 17.01
CA VAL A 136 6.71 2.65 18.22
C VAL A 136 7.86 3.63 17.99
N PRO A 137 9.07 3.22 17.53
CA PRO A 137 10.16 4.16 17.30
C PRO A 137 9.80 5.18 16.22
N LEU A 138 9.06 4.78 15.18
CA LEU A 138 8.63 5.71 14.13
C LEU A 138 7.65 6.77 14.66
N ARG A 139 6.73 6.37 15.56
CA ARG A 139 5.80 7.29 16.22
C ARG A 139 6.55 8.31 17.10
N VAL A 140 7.52 7.85 17.88
CA VAL A 140 8.35 8.72 18.75
C VAL A 140 9.18 9.70 17.92
N LEU A 141 9.69 9.27 16.77
CA LEU A 141 10.47 10.10 15.86
C LEU A 141 9.61 11.14 15.14
N LEU A 142 8.49 10.72 14.55
CA LEU A 142 7.67 11.59 13.68
C LEU A 142 6.75 12.52 14.46
N ALA A 143 6.19 12.04 15.58
CA ALA A 143 5.28 12.78 16.45
C ALA A 143 5.94 13.02 17.83
N ASP A 144 5.14 13.14 18.89
CA ASP A 144 5.67 13.38 20.23
C ASP A 144 6.59 12.23 20.69
N PRO A 145 7.78 12.55 21.24
CA PRO A 145 8.28 13.87 21.65
C PRO A 145 9.16 14.61 20.63
N MET A 146 9.66 13.94 19.57
CA MET A 146 10.67 14.54 18.68
C MET A 146 10.06 15.48 17.63
N ASN A 147 8.79 15.28 17.28
CA ASN A 147 8.00 16.12 16.37
C ASN A 147 8.71 16.46 15.05
N VAL A 148 9.48 15.51 14.51
CA VAL A 148 10.24 15.71 13.26
C VAL A 148 9.30 16.04 12.10
N ALA A 149 8.10 15.44 12.05
CA ALA A 149 7.14 15.72 10.98
C ALA A 149 6.69 17.18 11.00
N GLU A 150 6.39 17.75 12.18
CA GLU A 150 6.01 19.15 12.30
C GLU A 150 7.19 20.08 11.99
N ARG A 151 8.40 19.73 12.44
CA ARG A 151 9.61 20.51 12.17
C ARG A 151 9.96 20.54 10.69
N PHE A 152 9.66 19.46 9.97
CA PHE A 152 9.87 19.34 8.53
C PHE A 152 8.76 19.99 7.71
N ARG A 153 7.54 20.14 8.25
CA ARG A 153 6.35 20.64 7.54
C ARG A 153 6.56 21.94 6.76
N PRO A 154 7.28 22.98 7.26
CA PRO A 154 7.56 24.19 6.49
C PRO A 154 8.48 23.96 5.28
N TRP A 155 9.33 22.93 5.35
CA TRP A 155 10.30 22.57 4.32
C TRP A 155 9.73 21.62 3.27
N THR A 156 8.58 20.98 3.53
CA THR A 156 7.89 20.08 2.59
C THR A 156 7.75 20.64 1.17
N PRO A 157 7.27 21.89 0.93
CA PRO A 157 7.14 22.40 -0.44
C PRO A 157 8.51 22.58 -1.13
N LEU A 158 9.54 23.02 -0.40
CA LEU A 158 10.90 23.15 -0.95
C LEU A 158 11.49 21.79 -1.29
N PHE A 159 11.30 20.80 -0.41
CA PHE A 159 11.76 19.43 -0.61
C PHE A 159 11.08 18.80 -1.84
N LEU A 160 9.75 18.89 -1.95
CA LEU A 160 9.02 18.40 -3.13
C LEU A 160 9.46 19.12 -4.40
N GLY A 161 9.64 20.45 -4.34
CA GLY A 161 10.18 21.23 -5.46
C GLY A 161 11.58 20.77 -5.88
N ALA A 162 12.45 20.49 -4.92
CA ALA A 162 13.80 19.97 -5.18
C ALA A 162 13.78 18.56 -5.79
N VAL A 163 12.94 17.65 -5.28
CA VAL A 163 12.76 16.31 -5.85
C VAL A 163 12.21 16.40 -7.27
N LEU A 164 11.21 17.25 -7.53
CA LEU A 164 10.68 17.48 -8.87
C LEU A 164 11.74 18.05 -9.82
N ALA A 165 12.52 19.04 -9.37
CA ALA A 165 13.63 19.59 -10.15
C ALA A 165 14.71 18.53 -10.44
N ALA A 166 15.04 17.67 -9.47
CA ALA A 166 16.00 16.59 -9.65
C ALA A 166 15.48 15.54 -10.64
N LEU A 167 14.20 15.16 -10.56
CA LEU A 167 13.56 14.23 -11.51
C LEU A 167 13.55 14.83 -12.92
N LEU A 168 13.20 16.10 -13.07
CA LEU A 168 13.25 16.80 -14.35
C LEU A 168 14.67 16.87 -14.91
N ALA A 169 15.67 17.17 -14.08
CA ALA A 169 17.07 17.19 -14.49
C ALA A 169 17.59 15.80 -14.89
N ALA A 170 17.14 14.74 -14.21
CA ALA A 170 17.49 13.36 -14.53
C ALA A 170 16.87 12.92 -15.88
N GLU A 171 15.61 13.26 -16.12
CA GLU A 171 14.93 13.02 -17.40
C GLU A 171 15.58 13.80 -18.55
N TRP A 172 15.98 15.05 -18.29
CA TRP A 172 16.66 15.89 -19.28
C TRP A 172 18.05 15.36 -19.67
N ARG A 173 18.70 14.60 -18.79
CA ARG A 173 20.03 13.99 -19.00
C ARG A 173 19.97 12.56 -19.57
N GLY A 174 18.97 12.23 -20.39
CA GLY A 174 18.91 10.96 -21.11
C GLY A 174 20.12 10.72 -22.05
N PRO A 175 20.92 9.63 -21.89
CA PRO A 175 22.16 9.39 -22.66
C PRO A 175 22.00 9.08 -24.15
N ASN A 176 20.80 9.10 -24.73
CA ASN A 176 20.55 8.50 -26.05
C ASN A 176 19.75 9.35 -27.05
N ARG A 177 19.35 10.59 -26.72
CA ARG A 177 18.63 11.43 -27.70
C ARG A 177 19.56 11.89 -28.83
N VAL A 178 20.77 12.32 -28.51
CA VAL A 178 21.80 12.71 -29.50
C VAL A 178 22.27 11.50 -30.33
N ARG A 179 22.47 10.34 -29.70
CA ARG A 179 22.95 9.13 -30.38
C ARG A 179 21.90 8.47 -31.28
N ARG A 180 20.60 8.58 -30.96
CA ARG A 180 19.49 8.15 -31.85
C ARG A 180 19.31 9.08 -33.05
N ILE A 181 19.48 10.39 -32.87
CA ILE A 181 19.43 11.35 -34.00
C ILE A 181 20.63 11.14 -34.93
N LEU A 182 21.84 10.95 -34.37
CA LEU A 182 23.05 10.67 -35.17
C LEU A 182 22.98 9.31 -35.87
N ARG A 183 22.46 8.26 -35.23
CA ARG A 183 22.27 6.95 -35.88
C ARG A 183 21.11 6.94 -36.87
N GLY A 184 20.06 7.74 -36.66
CA GLY A 184 18.97 7.92 -37.62
C GLY A 184 19.45 8.61 -38.90
N GLY A 185 20.32 9.62 -38.78
CA GLY A 185 20.93 10.29 -39.93
C GLY A 185 21.97 9.44 -40.68
N LEU A 186 22.70 8.57 -39.98
CA LEU A 186 23.71 7.68 -40.59
C LEU A 186 23.12 6.42 -41.25
N VAL A 187 21.86 6.07 -40.98
CA VAL A 187 21.17 4.93 -41.64
C VAL A 187 20.34 5.38 -42.84
N GLN A 188 20.23 6.70 -43.08
CA GLN A 188 19.52 7.31 -44.21
C GLN A 188 20.45 8.02 -45.23
N ALA A 189 21.77 7.85 -45.12
CA ALA A 189 22.77 8.31 -46.08
C ALA A 189 23.53 7.10 -46.66
#